data_AF-A0A2P2BSX1-F1
#
_entry.id   AF-A0A2P2BSX1-F1
#
_cell.length_a   1.000
_cell.length_b   1.000
_cell.length_c   1.000
_cell.angle_alpha   90.00
_cell.angle_beta   90.00
_cell.angle_gamma   90.00
#
_symmetry.space_group_name_H-M   'P 1'
#
loop_
_entity.id
_entity.type
_entity.pdbx_description
1 polymer ?
#
loop_
_entity_poly.entity_id
_entity_poly.type
_entity_poly.pdbx_seq_one_letter_code
_entity_poly.pdbx_strand_id
1 'polypeptide(L)'
;MPCLPSLGSKAPDFKANTTFGPIKLSDYNGKWVVLFSHPGDFTPVCTTEFLCFAKYHNEFKKRNTELIGLSVDSNASHLAWMYNIFTMTGIDIPFPVIDDNDKYVAKLYGMISEQMSNTSTVRSVFIIDDKQILRTILYYPLTTGRNIPEILRIIEALQTSDKDKVVTPANWFPGMPVITPSPKTYKELKNKIKNCEKEYAYMDWYLCFMPDKDRPTINVKHNKDIFIKSKNTKKCQRPEITDPDKQPAISCPDVSPIVMEYVFGNPGNVDPNLLDAVIYAFVEINENGTLRVPTPNYLNQLISLKNIKPTLKVIAAIGGWGVEGFSDAALTPASRYAFAREANKLIKQYNLDGIDIDWEYPGSSGAGIKSRPEDKENFTLLLTALRDVIGDNKWLSVAGTGDIGYINRSAEISKIAPLINYFNLMSYDFTAGETGENAKKHHANLYPSNLSLRGYSVDSMVQNLINAGMPREKILLGVPFYGRLGAAITRSYDQLRRDYINKNGHTVMFDRDAKVPYLVKDGEFSMSYEDTLSIYIKALYVLDNCLGGIFSWTSTYDQANILAKAMYDGINRPSFVLAELEDFGLS
;
A
#
# COMPACT_ATOMS: atom_id res chain seq x y z
N MET A 1 2.79 -20.80 41.11
CA MET A 1 2.75 -20.07 39.83
C MET A 1 1.30 -19.91 39.44
N PRO A 2 0.78 -18.69 39.23
CA PRO A 2 -0.53 -18.52 38.60
C PRO A 2 -0.42 -19.09 37.19
N CYS A 3 -1.11 -20.22 36.95
CA CYS A 3 -1.13 -20.87 35.65
C CYS A 3 -2.20 -20.17 34.80
N LEU A 4 -1.83 -19.78 33.58
CA LEU A 4 -2.79 -19.34 32.58
C LEU A 4 -3.91 -20.39 32.47
N PRO A 5 -5.21 -20.00 32.46
CA PRO A 5 -6.28 -20.95 32.21
C PRO A 5 -6.10 -21.59 30.83
N SER A 6 -6.40 -22.89 30.75
CA SER A 6 -6.18 -23.64 29.52
C SER A 6 -7.23 -23.28 28.47
N LEU A 7 -6.79 -22.98 27.24
CA LEU A 7 -7.68 -22.74 26.11
C LEU A 7 -8.59 -23.97 25.88
N GLY A 8 -9.90 -23.76 25.77
CA GLY A 8 -10.90 -24.81 25.61
C GLY A 8 -11.40 -25.44 26.92
N SER A 9 -10.90 -25.01 28.08
CA SER A 9 -11.41 -25.40 29.40
C SER A 9 -12.50 -24.44 29.90
N LYS A 10 -13.26 -24.85 30.92
CA LYS A 10 -14.20 -23.96 31.60
C LYS A 10 -13.43 -22.81 32.24
N ALA A 11 -13.81 -21.57 31.92
CA ALA A 11 -13.21 -20.36 32.44
C ALA A 11 -13.32 -20.34 33.99
N PRO A 12 -12.24 -20.02 34.72
CA PRO A 12 -12.28 -19.93 36.18
C PRO A 12 -13.33 -18.90 36.65
N ASP A 13 -14.27 -19.36 37.47
CA ASP A 13 -15.32 -18.50 38.02
C ASP A 13 -14.74 -17.56 39.10
N PHE A 14 -15.33 -16.37 39.22
CA PHE A 14 -14.94 -15.38 40.22
C PHE A 14 -16.16 -14.59 40.71
N LYS A 15 -16.03 -13.98 41.89
CA LYS A 15 -16.94 -12.96 42.41
C LYS A 15 -16.14 -11.70 42.67
N ALA A 16 -16.54 -10.57 42.12
CA ALA A 16 -15.81 -9.32 42.27
C ALA A 16 -16.74 -8.11 42.38
N ASN A 17 -16.26 -7.06 43.05
CA ASN A 17 -16.93 -5.76 43.07
C ASN A 17 -16.54 -4.98 41.81
N THR A 18 -17.50 -4.24 41.24
CA THR A 18 -17.26 -3.44 40.03
C THR A 18 -17.90 -2.07 40.16
N THR A 19 -17.61 -1.22 39.18
CA THR A 19 -18.26 0.09 39.01
C THR A 19 -19.79 0.01 38.83
N PHE A 20 -20.35 -1.18 38.55
CA PHE A 20 -21.78 -1.42 38.40
C PHE A 20 -22.35 -2.30 39.53
N GLY A 21 -21.58 -2.51 40.60
CA GLY A 21 -21.94 -3.40 41.71
C GLY A 21 -21.28 -4.79 41.62
N PRO A 22 -21.59 -5.70 42.57
CA PRO A 22 -20.98 -7.01 42.61
C PRO A 22 -21.48 -7.91 41.47
N ILE A 23 -20.56 -8.62 40.82
CA ILE A 23 -20.86 -9.60 39.76
C ILE A 23 -20.18 -10.94 40.05
N LYS A 24 -20.69 -12.01 39.42
CA LYS A 24 -19.96 -13.26 39.21
C LYS A 24 -19.81 -13.54 37.72
N LEU A 25 -18.73 -14.21 37.32
CA LEU A 25 -18.61 -14.64 35.92
C LEU A 25 -19.76 -15.58 35.53
N SER A 26 -20.16 -16.48 36.43
CA SER A 26 -21.30 -17.36 36.25
C SER A 26 -22.64 -16.66 35.94
N ASP A 27 -22.79 -15.38 36.31
CA ASP A 27 -24.01 -14.60 36.03
C ASP A 27 -24.19 -14.32 34.52
N TYR A 28 -23.12 -14.50 33.74
CA TYR A 28 -23.09 -14.32 32.28
C TYR A 28 -23.30 -15.64 31.52
N ASN A 29 -23.69 -16.73 32.19
CA ASN A 29 -24.02 -17.99 31.52
C ASN A 29 -25.10 -17.78 30.43
N GLY A 30 -24.88 -18.33 29.23
CA GLY A 30 -25.70 -18.07 28.05
C GLY A 30 -25.32 -16.80 27.27
N LYS A 31 -24.28 -16.07 27.69
CA LYS A 31 -23.69 -14.94 26.97
C LYS A 31 -22.20 -15.13 26.78
N TRP A 32 -21.67 -14.55 25.70
CA TRP A 32 -20.23 -14.42 25.52
C TRP A 32 -19.71 -13.29 26.42
N VAL A 33 -18.48 -13.42 26.89
CA VAL A 33 -17.81 -12.42 27.73
C VAL A 33 -16.42 -12.12 27.17
N VAL A 34 -16.13 -10.83 26.99
CA VAL A 34 -14.76 -10.34 26.80
C VAL A 34 -14.29 -9.78 28.13
N LEU A 35 -13.50 -10.56 28.85
CA LEU A 35 -12.80 -10.13 30.06
C LEU A 35 -11.45 -9.57 29.65
N PHE A 36 -11.17 -8.32 29.99
CA PHE A 36 -9.92 -7.68 29.59
C PHE A 36 -9.30 -6.88 30.73
N SER A 37 -7.97 -6.93 30.83
CA SER A 37 -7.22 -6.18 31.83
C SER A 37 -6.60 -4.92 31.24
N HIS A 38 -6.43 -3.88 32.05
CA HIS A 38 -5.65 -2.70 31.72
C HIS A 38 -4.62 -2.38 32.82
N PRO A 39 -3.42 -1.87 32.47
CA PRO A 39 -2.36 -1.63 33.44
C PRO A 39 -2.69 -0.64 34.56
N GLY A 40 -3.55 0.34 34.29
CA GLY A 40 -4.02 1.27 35.32
C GLY A 40 -4.84 2.43 34.77
N ASP A 41 -5.65 3.01 35.64
CA ASP A 41 -6.47 4.20 35.40
C ASP A 41 -5.60 5.44 35.09
N PHE A 42 -6.19 6.47 34.46
CA PHE A 42 -5.50 7.73 34.10
C PHE A 42 -4.24 7.57 33.24
N THR A 43 -4.11 6.45 32.51
CA THR A 43 -3.01 6.23 31.57
C THR A 43 -3.46 6.44 30.12
N PRO A 44 -2.58 6.92 29.22
CA PRO A 44 -2.99 7.36 27.88
C PRO A 44 -3.53 6.23 27.02
N VAL A 45 -2.84 5.08 26.97
CA VAL A 45 -3.26 3.94 26.14
C VAL A 45 -4.52 3.27 26.69
N CYS A 46 -4.67 3.15 28.01
CA CYS A 46 -5.90 2.58 28.59
C CYS A 46 -7.11 3.48 28.31
N THR A 47 -6.91 4.81 28.33
CA THR A 47 -7.96 5.78 28.03
C THR A 47 -8.45 5.65 26.60
N THR A 48 -7.54 5.53 25.62
CA THR A 48 -7.93 5.32 24.22
C THR A 48 -8.62 3.97 24.00
N GLU A 49 -8.19 2.90 24.68
CA GLU A 49 -8.82 1.58 24.58
C GLU A 49 -10.24 1.57 25.17
N PHE A 50 -10.46 2.19 26.33
CA PHE A 50 -11.78 2.27 26.95
C PHE A 50 -12.76 3.08 26.10
N LEU A 51 -12.30 4.20 25.51
CA LEU A 51 -13.09 4.96 24.54
C LEU A 51 -13.47 4.10 23.31
N CYS A 52 -12.54 3.27 22.81
CA CYS A 52 -12.83 2.35 21.71
C CYS A 52 -13.84 1.27 22.13
N PHE A 53 -13.64 0.60 23.27
CA PHE A 53 -14.59 -0.39 23.77
C PHE A 53 -15.99 0.21 24.00
N ALA A 54 -16.08 1.43 24.53
CA ALA A 54 -17.35 2.14 24.71
C ALA A 54 -18.04 2.41 23.37
N LYS A 55 -17.30 2.92 22.37
CA LYS A 55 -17.80 3.17 21.02
C LYS A 55 -18.34 1.89 20.34
N TYR A 56 -17.63 0.77 20.51
CA TYR A 56 -18.01 -0.52 19.92
C TYR A 56 -18.95 -1.36 20.79
N HIS A 57 -19.34 -0.89 21.98
CA HIS A 57 -20.13 -1.69 22.92
C HIS A 57 -21.41 -2.26 22.31
N ASN A 58 -22.12 -1.47 21.50
CA ASN A 58 -23.34 -1.95 20.81
C ASN A 58 -23.07 -3.09 19.81
N GLU A 59 -21.88 -3.16 19.22
CA GLU A 59 -21.49 -4.25 18.33
C GLU A 59 -21.26 -5.56 19.09
N PHE A 60 -20.69 -5.49 20.31
CA PHE A 60 -20.61 -6.66 21.20
C PHE A 60 -22.00 -7.15 21.61
N LYS A 61 -22.89 -6.22 21.99
CA LYS A 61 -24.28 -6.55 22.37
C LYS A 61 -25.05 -7.23 21.25
N LYS A 62 -24.91 -6.78 20.00
CA LYS A 62 -25.51 -7.42 18.81
C LYS A 62 -25.09 -8.88 18.64
N ARG A 63 -23.91 -9.25 19.15
CA ARG A 63 -23.33 -10.61 19.09
C ARG A 63 -23.51 -11.38 20.40
N ASN A 64 -24.48 -10.99 21.23
CA ASN A 64 -24.73 -11.58 22.56
C ASN A 64 -23.45 -11.64 23.43
N THR A 65 -22.61 -10.59 23.34
CA THR A 65 -21.34 -10.49 24.05
C THR A 65 -21.34 -9.31 25.02
N GLU A 66 -20.86 -9.53 26.25
CA GLU A 66 -20.69 -8.51 27.28
C GLU A 66 -19.20 -8.21 27.50
N LEU A 67 -18.91 -6.96 27.87
CA LEU A 67 -17.55 -6.50 28.18
C LEU A 67 -17.36 -6.43 29.70
N ILE A 68 -16.18 -6.84 30.20
CA ILE A 68 -15.78 -6.68 31.60
C ILE A 68 -14.32 -6.21 31.62
N GLY A 69 -14.09 -4.99 32.10
CA GLY A 69 -12.75 -4.44 32.33
C GLY A 69 -12.20 -4.84 33.70
N LEU A 70 -10.88 -4.80 33.87
CA LEU A 70 -10.21 -5.11 35.13
C LEU A 70 -8.88 -4.35 35.25
N SER A 71 -8.64 -3.71 36.39
CA SER A 71 -7.29 -3.40 36.86
C SER A 71 -7.17 -3.65 38.36
N VAL A 72 -5.96 -3.46 38.87
CA VAL A 72 -5.65 -3.58 40.31
C VAL A 72 -5.86 -2.25 41.05
N ASP A 73 -6.48 -1.26 40.40
CA ASP A 73 -6.85 0.00 41.05
C ASP A 73 -8.17 -0.18 41.81
N SER A 74 -8.45 0.75 42.73
CA SER A 74 -9.68 0.72 43.52
C SER A 74 -10.91 1.16 42.74
N ASN A 75 -12.09 0.71 43.17
CA ASN A 75 -13.36 1.14 42.59
C ASN A 75 -13.55 2.67 42.62
N ALA A 76 -13.02 3.34 43.66
CA ALA A 76 -13.05 4.81 43.74
C ALA A 76 -12.20 5.46 42.64
N SER A 77 -11.06 4.86 42.27
CA SER A 77 -10.23 5.30 41.15
C SER A 77 -10.97 5.10 39.82
N HIS A 78 -11.56 3.93 39.60
CA HIS A 78 -12.29 3.66 38.36
C HIS A 78 -13.45 4.64 38.15
N LEU A 79 -14.24 4.92 39.20
CA LEU A 79 -15.35 5.88 39.12
C LEU A 79 -14.85 7.30 38.82
N ALA A 80 -13.76 7.73 39.46
CA ALA A 80 -13.16 9.04 39.19
C ALA A 80 -12.63 9.12 37.75
N TRP A 81 -12.00 8.06 37.26
CA TRP A 81 -11.44 7.99 35.90
C TRP A 81 -12.53 7.94 34.83
N MET A 82 -13.56 7.11 35.01
CA MET A 82 -14.72 7.04 34.11
C MET A 82 -15.44 8.40 34.06
N TYR A 83 -15.63 9.06 35.20
CA TYR A 83 -16.22 10.41 35.24
C TYR A 83 -15.32 11.44 34.55
N ASN A 84 -14.00 11.32 34.69
CA ASN A 84 -13.06 12.19 33.98
C ASN A 84 -13.11 11.97 32.45
N ILE A 85 -13.18 10.73 31.97
CA ILE A 85 -13.39 10.43 30.54
C ILE A 85 -14.69 11.08 30.05
N PHE A 86 -15.79 10.93 30.80
CA PHE A 86 -17.07 11.53 30.45
C PHE A 86 -16.99 13.06 30.38
N THR A 87 -16.41 13.72 31.38
CA THR A 87 -16.32 15.19 31.39
C THR A 87 -15.44 15.73 30.27
N MET A 88 -14.41 14.99 29.86
CA MET A 88 -13.50 15.40 28.77
C MET A 88 -14.04 15.08 27.37
N THR A 89 -14.79 14.00 27.20
CA THR A 89 -15.13 13.46 25.87
C THR A 89 -16.63 13.38 25.58
N GLY A 90 -17.48 13.51 26.60
CA GLY A 90 -18.92 13.29 26.51
C GLY A 90 -19.33 11.82 26.38
N ILE A 91 -18.40 10.87 26.53
CA ILE A 91 -18.64 9.43 26.34
C ILE A 91 -18.66 8.74 27.70
N ASP A 92 -19.76 8.06 28.00
CA ASP A 92 -19.87 7.14 29.15
C ASP A 92 -19.21 5.80 28.84
N ILE A 93 -18.66 5.15 29.88
CA ILE A 93 -18.14 3.78 29.81
C ILE A 93 -19.27 2.82 30.19
N PRO A 94 -19.85 2.05 29.24
CA PRO A 94 -21.13 1.37 29.43
C PRO A 94 -21.01 -0.06 30.00
N PHE A 95 -19.85 -0.42 30.55
CA PHE A 95 -19.55 -1.77 31.04
C PHE A 95 -18.81 -1.73 32.38
N PRO A 96 -18.92 -2.79 33.20
CA PRO A 96 -18.28 -2.86 34.51
C PRO A 96 -16.75 -2.93 34.43
N VAL A 97 -16.09 -2.27 35.39
CA VAL A 97 -14.66 -2.41 35.66
C VAL A 97 -14.50 -3.04 37.03
N ILE A 98 -13.80 -4.18 37.09
CA ILE A 98 -13.50 -4.91 38.32
C ILE A 98 -12.43 -4.18 39.11
N ASP A 99 -12.72 -3.92 40.39
CA ASP A 99 -11.74 -3.61 41.43
C ASP A 99 -11.05 -4.90 41.86
N ASP A 100 -9.83 -5.13 41.37
CA ASP A 100 -9.00 -6.29 41.70
C ASP A 100 -7.79 -5.90 42.56
N ASN A 101 -8.00 -5.05 43.57
CA ASN A 101 -6.94 -4.56 44.47
C ASN A 101 -6.13 -5.70 45.15
N ASP A 102 -6.76 -6.84 45.44
CA ASP A 102 -6.11 -8.02 46.04
C ASP A 102 -5.43 -8.94 44.99
N LYS A 103 -5.56 -8.58 43.71
CA LYS A 103 -5.04 -9.28 42.53
C LYS A 103 -5.62 -10.69 42.35
N TYR A 104 -6.77 -10.98 42.95
CA TYR A 104 -7.36 -12.32 42.94
C TYR A 104 -7.71 -12.77 41.52
N VAL A 105 -8.49 -11.97 40.78
CA VAL A 105 -8.93 -12.30 39.43
C VAL A 105 -7.76 -12.22 38.45
N ALA A 106 -6.88 -11.22 38.59
CA ALA A 106 -5.69 -11.09 37.77
C ALA A 106 -4.75 -12.30 37.91
N LYS A 107 -4.57 -12.84 39.12
CA LYS A 107 -3.81 -14.09 39.32
C LYS A 107 -4.54 -15.29 38.75
N LEU A 108 -5.86 -15.37 38.92
CA LEU A 108 -6.68 -16.47 38.43
C LEU A 108 -6.60 -16.62 36.90
N TYR A 109 -6.44 -15.50 36.18
CA TYR A 109 -6.33 -15.46 34.72
C TYR A 109 -4.89 -15.25 34.21
N GLY A 110 -3.87 -15.18 35.06
CA GLY A 110 -2.49 -14.96 34.62
C GLY A 110 -2.25 -13.59 34.00
N MET A 111 -2.97 -12.55 34.42
CA MET A 111 -2.87 -11.18 33.92
C MET A 111 -1.71 -10.39 34.53
N ILE A 112 -0.84 -11.02 35.32
CA ILE A 112 0.34 -10.40 35.93
C ILE A 112 1.58 -11.06 35.34
N SER A 113 2.50 -10.24 34.83
CA SER A 113 3.81 -10.69 34.36
C SER A 113 4.89 -10.00 35.17
N GLU A 114 5.53 -10.74 36.08
CA GLU A 114 6.53 -10.20 37.03
C GLU A 114 7.72 -9.54 36.33
N GLN A 115 8.06 -10.01 35.11
CA GLN A 115 9.14 -9.43 34.30
C GLN A 115 8.76 -8.08 33.68
N MET A 116 7.46 -7.78 33.56
CA MET A 116 6.96 -6.54 32.97
C MET A 116 6.52 -5.54 34.03
N SER A 117 5.83 -6.01 35.07
CA SER A 117 5.41 -5.21 36.22
C SER A 117 4.96 -6.10 37.36
N ASN A 118 5.40 -5.79 38.58
CA ASN A 118 4.92 -6.44 39.81
C ASN A 118 3.70 -5.72 40.41
N THR A 119 3.42 -4.50 39.95
CA THR A 119 2.42 -3.59 40.54
C THR A 119 1.19 -3.42 39.68
N SER A 120 1.21 -3.81 38.41
CA SER A 120 0.13 -3.63 37.44
C SER A 120 -0.17 -4.91 36.67
N THR A 121 -1.36 -5.02 36.08
CA THR A 121 -1.64 -6.09 35.11
C THR A 121 -0.96 -5.81 33.77
N VAL A 122 -0.70 -6.87 33.00
CA VAL A 122 -0.41 -6.75 31.56
C VAL A 122 -1.70 -6.72 30.76
N ARG A 123 -1.66 -6.13 29.57
CA ARG A 123 -2.83 -6.01 28.68
C ARG A 123 -3.21 -7.39 28.15
N SER A 124 -4.30 -7.94 28.65
CA SER A 124 -4.78 -9.27 28.29
C SER A 124 -6.25 -9.22 27.89
N VAL A 125 -6.66 -10.09 26.98
CA VAL A 125 -8.07 -10.25 26.57
C VAL A 125 -8.40 -11.73 26.59
N PHE A 126 -9.49 -12.08 27.26
CA PHE A 126 -10.05 -13.42 27.33
C PHE A 126 -11.45 -13.41 26.73
N ILE A 127 -11.65 -14.19 25.68
CA ILE A 127 -12.97 -14.38 25.05
C ILE A 127 -13.54 -15.69 25.57
N ILE A 128 -14.63 -15.61 26.32
CA ILE A 128 -15.31 -16.71 26.99
C ILE A 128 -16.67 -16.89 26.31
N ASP A 129 -17.03 -18.12 25.94
CA ASP A 129 -18.29 -18.38 25.24
C ASP A 129 -19.50 -18.50 26.18
N ASP A 130 -20.68 -18.67 25.56
CA ASP A 130 -21.97 -18.82 26.22
C ASP A 130 -22.07 -20.05 27.15
N LYS A 131 -21.16 -21.01 27.04
CA LYS A 131 -21.03 -22.19 27.92
C LYS A 131 -19.93 -22.02 28.96
N GLN A 132 -19.41 -20.81 29.10
CA GLN A 132 -18.33 -20.46 30.02
C GLN A 132 -17.02 -21.16 29.67
N ILE A 133 -16.77 -21.47 28.39
CA ILE A 133 -15.51 -22.05 27.92
C ILE A 133 -14.59 -20.93 27.42
N LEU A 134 -13.32 -20.97 27.79
CA LEU A 134 -12.32 -20.01 27.31
C LEU A 134 -11.92 -20.33 25.86
N ARG A 135 -12.17 -19.40 24.93
CA ARG A 135 -12.01 -19.61 23.48
C ARG A 135 -10.85 -18.87 22.85
N THR A 136 -10.40 -17.76 23.43
CA THR A 136 -9.25 -17.01 22.94
C THR A 136 -8.57 -16.27 24.08
N ILE A 137 -7.25 -16.18 24.00
CA ILE A 137 -6.43 -15.37 24.89
C ILE A 137 -5.50 -14.52 24.02
N LEU A 138 -5.53 -13.20 24.21
CA LEU A 138 -4.59 -12.27 23.56
C LEU A 138 -3.74 -11.59 24.64
N TYR A 139 -2.43 -11.55 24.44
CA TYR A 139 -1.48 -10.85 25.31
C TYR A 139 -0.78 -9.74 24.55
N TYR A 140 -0.74 -8.56 25.15
CA TYR A 140 -0.08 -7.37 24.61
C TYR A 140 0.94 -6.83 25.62
N PRO A 141 2.05 -6.25 25.16
CA PRO A 141 2.94 -5.50 26.04
C PRO A 141 2.22 -4.23 26.54
N LEU A 142 2.72 -3.66 27.65
CA LEU A 142 2.14 -2.45 28.25
C LEU A 142 2.07 -1.26 27.27
N THR A 143 2.95 -1.25 26.26
CA THR A 143 3.13 -0.17 25.27
C THR A 143 2.19 -0.26 24.06
N THR A 144 1.47 -1.36 23.85
CA THR A 144 0.66 -1.59 22.64
C THR A 144 -0.83 -1.65 22.97
N GLY A 145 -1.62 -0.80 22.32
CA GLY A 145 -3.08 -0.83 22.45
C GLY A 145 -3.71 -1.98 21.66
N ARG A 146 -4.84 -2.49 22.15
CA ARG A 146 -5.63 -3.57 21.54
C ARG A 146 -6.36 -3.11 20.28
N ASN A 147 -6.49 -4.01 19.30
CA ASN A 147 -7.33 -3.81 18.14
C ASN A 147 -8.76 -4.34 18.42
N ILE A 148 -9.72 -3.45 18.66
CA ILE A 148 -11.10 -3.82 19.03
C ILE A 148 -11.86 -4.50 17.87
N PRO A 149 -11.75 -4.01 16.61
CA PRO A 149 -12.23 -4.75 15.44
C PRO A 149 -11.75 -6.21 15.38
N GLU A 150 -10.48 -6.49 15.73
CA GLU A 150 -9.98 -7.87 15.75
C GLU A 150 -10.67 -8.72 16.83
N ILE A 151 -10.95 -8.17 18.01
CA ILE A 151 -11.70 -8.87 19.07
C ILE A 151 -13.12 -9.21 18.56
N LEU A 152 -13.79 -8.28 17.89
CA LEU A 152 -15.11 -8.52 17.28
C LEU A 152 -15.05 -9.59 16.18
N ARG A 153 -14.06 -9.52 15.30
CA ARG A 153 -13.85 -10.52 14.23
C ARG A 153 -13.62 -11.91 14.79
N ILE A 154 -12.82 -12.05 15.86
CA ILE A 154 -12.60 -13.33 16.53
C ILE A 154 -13.91 -13.88 17.11
N ILE A 155 -14.71 -13.05 17.78
CA ILE A 155 -16.03 -13.48 18.30
C ILE A 155 -16.90 -13.99 17.17
N GLU A 156 -16.99 -13.26 16.05
CA GLU A 156 -17.78 -13.69 14.90
C GLU A 156 -17.25 -14.98 14.26
N ALA A 157 -15.93 -15.12 14.13
CA ALA A 157 -15.32 -16.32 13.59
C ALA A 157 -15.64 -17.55 14.46
N LEU A 158 -15.55 -17.40 15.79
CA LEU A 158 -15.87 -18.44 16.74
C LEU A 158 -17.36 -18.80 16.70
N GLN A 159 -18.24 -17.79 16.72
CA GLN A 159 -19.69 -18.00 16.65
C GLN A 159 -20.13 -18.63 15.32
N THR A 160 -19.54 -18.22 14.20
CA THR A 160 -19.80 -18.79 12.87
C THR A 160 -19.33 -20.25 12.81
N SER A 161 -18.11 -20.51 13.28
CA SER A 161 -17.55 -21.88 13.34
C SER A 161 -18.43 -22.81 14.20
N ASP A 162 -18.90 -22.32 15.34
CA ASP A 162 -19.75 -23.09 16.26
C ASP A 162 -21.13 -23.36 15.68
N LYS A 163 -21.75 -22.35 15.07
CA LYS A 163 -23.09 -22.40 14.49
C LYS A 163 -23.12 -23.30 13.25
N ASP A 164 -22.21 -23.06 12.30
CA ASP A 164 -22.26 -23.69 10.99
C ASP A 164 -21.40 -24.95 10.87
N LYS A 165 -20.63 -25.28 11.91
CA LYS A 165 -19.69 -26.41 11.94
C LYS A 165 -18.64 -26.32 10.83
N VAL A 166 -18.14 -25.11 10.64
CA VAL A 166 -17.11 -24.75 9.66
C VAL A 166 -15.84 -24.29 10.36
N VAL A 167 -14.78 -24.07 9.60
CA VAL A 167 -13.56 -23.42 10.05
C VAL A 167 -13.33 -22.17 9.22
N THR A 168 -12.90 -21.08 9.84
CA THR A 168 -12.65 -19.82 9.15
C THR A 168 -11.21 -19.78 8.62
N PRO A 169 -10.96 -19.47 7.34
CA PRO A 169 -9.61 -19.30 6.80
C PRO A 169 -8.79 -18.20 7.49
N ALA A 170 -7.51 -18.11 7.15
CA ALA A 170 -6.69 -16.96 7.48
C ALA A 170 -7.35 -15.66 6.97
N ASN A 171 -7.25 -14.58 7.75
CA ASN A 171 -7.87 -13.27 7.49
C ASN A 171 -9.39 -13.29 7.24
N TRP A 172 -10.10 -14.33 7.70
CA TRP A 172 -11.54 -14.41 7.50
C TRP A 172 -12.29 -13.27 8.22
N PHE A 173 -13.17 -12.59 7.48
CA PHE A 173 -14.17 -11.65 7.98
C PHE A 173 -15.59 -12.16 7.68
N PRO A 174 -16.62 -11.72 8.43
CA PRO A 174 -18.00 -12.15 8.21
C PRO A 174 -18.48 -11.89 6.77
N GLY A 175 -19.08 -12.91 6.15
CA GLY A 175 -19.48 -12.90 4.75
C GLY A 175 -18.43 -13.41 3.77
N MET A 176 -17.18 -13.65 4.21
CA MET A 176 -16.20 -14.37 3.39
C MET A 176 -16.47 -15.88 3.40
N PRO A 177 -16.07 -16.62 2.35
CA PRO A 177 -16.18 -18.07 2.33
C PRO A 177 -15.50 -18.72 3.54
N VAL A 178 -16.19 -19.67 4.15
CA VAL A 178 -15.69 -20.52 5.24
C VAL A 178 -15.15 -21.83 4.67
N ILE A 179 -14.38 -22.58 5.42
CA ILE A 179 -13.81 -23.87 4.98
C ILE A 179 -14.49 -25.02 5.72
N THR A 180 -14.70 -26.13 5.02
CA THR A 180 -15.15 -27.39 5.63
C THR A 180 -14.07 -28.00 6.52
N PRO A 181 -14.39 -28.48 7.74
CA PRO A 181 -13.42 -29.13 8.61
C PRO A 181 -12.70 -30.30 7.93
N SER A 182 -11.47 -30.57 8.35
CA SER A 182 -10.69 -31.69 7.81
C SER A 182 -11.35 -33.03 8.14
N PRO A 183 -11.42 -33.99 7.19
CA PRO A 183 -11.97 -35.31 7.46
C PRO A 183 -11.07 -36.07 8.44
N LYS A 184 -11.66 -36.76 9.42
CA LYS A 184 -10.93 -37.56 10.42
C LYS A 184 -10.80 -39.02 10.03
N THR A 185 -11.63 -39.50 9.10
CA THR A 185 -11.62 -40.88 8.63
C THR A 185 -11.53 -40.96 7.10
N TYR A 186 -11.01 -42.07 6.58
CA TYR A 186 -10.95 -42.30 5.13
C TYR A 186 -12.36 -42.34 4.48
N LYS A 187 -13.38 -42.76 5.24
CA LYS A 187 -14.77 -42.72 4.82
C LYS A 187 -15.27 -41.28 4.67
N GLU A 188 -14.96 -40.41 5.63
CA GLU A 188 -15.27 -38.97 5.55
C GLU A 188 -14.53 -38.30 4.39
N LEU A 189 -13.25 -38.64 4.17
CA LEU A 189 -12.49 -38.14 3.03
C LEU A 189 -13.17 -38.49 1.70
N LYS A 190 -13.55 -39.76 1.51
CA LYS A 190 -14.26 -40.20 0.29
C LYS A 190 -15.60 -39.51 0.11
N ASN A 191 -16.34 -39.28 1.19
CA ASN A 191 -17.60 -38.53 1.13
C ASN A 191 -17.37 -37.05 0.83
N LYS A 192 -16.32 -36.44 1.41
CA LYS A 192 -15.96 -35.04 1.20
C LYS A 192 -15.51 -34.78 -0.22
N ILE A 193 -14.68 -35.64 -0.80
CA ILE A 193 -14.29 -35.58 -2.23
C ILE A 193 -15.53 -35.60 -3.12
N LYS A 194 -16.48 -36.51 -2.87
CA LYS A 194 -17.72 -36.61 -3.66
C LYS A 194 -18.66 -35.41 -3.54
N ASN A 195 -18.64 -34.72 -2.40
CA ASN A 195 -19.58 -33.62 -2.09
C ASN A 195 -18.98 -32.23 -2.40
N CYS A 196 -17.68 -32.01 -2.23
CA CYS A 196 -17.01 -30.75 -2.57
C CYS A 196 -16.95 -30.50 -4.09
N GLU A 197 -16.98 -31.56 -4.92
CA GLU A 197 -16.97 -31.44 -6.39
C GLU A 197 -18.21 -30.77 -7.00
N LYS A 198 -19.33 -30.67 -6.27
CA LYS A 198 -20.64 -30.34 -6.89
C LYS A 198 -21.17 -28.94 -6.65
N GLU A 199 -20.73 -28.22 -5.61
CA GLU A 199 -21.36 -26.93 -5.23
C GLU A 199 -20.38 -25.81 -4.83
N TYR A 200 -19.07 -26.06 -4.77
CA TYR A 200 -18.14 -25.17 -4.06
C TYR A 200 -16.79 -24.99 -4.77
N ALA A 201 -16.21 -23.77 -4.69
CA ALA A 201 -14.89 -23.46 -5.24
C ALA A 201 -13.82 -24.27 -4.49
N TYR A 202 -13.07 -25.11 -5.21
CA TYR A 202 -12.10 -26.03 -4.62
C TYR A 202 -10.69 -25.74 -5.13
N MET A 203 -9.72 -25.89 -4.22
CA MET A 203 -8.32 -26.14 -4.61
C MET A 203 -7.97 -27.62 -4.42
N ASP A 204 -8.40 -28.25 -3.31
CA ASP A 204 -8.21 -29.69 -3.03
C ASP A 204 -9.15 -30.20 -1.90
N TRP A 205 -9.17 -31.51 -1.60
CA TRP A 205 -10.05 -32.15 -0.59
C TRP A 205 -9.90 -31.62 0.84
N TYR A 206 -8.72 -31.09 1.16
CA TYR A 206 -8.43 -30.47 2.44
C TYR A 206 -8.73 -28.96 2.47
N LEU A 207 -8.98 -28.34 1.30
CA LEU A 207 -9.23 -26.90 1.14
C LEU A 207 -10.48 -26.66 0.27
N CYS A 208 -11.64 -26.85 0.91
CA CYS A 208 -12.95 -26.75 0.28
C CYS A 208 -13.77 -25.62 0.94
N PHE A 209 -13.99 -24.55 0.18
CA PHE A 209 -14.62 -23.31 0.60
C PHE A 209 -16.13 -23.34 0.38
N MET A 210 -16.92 -23.00 1.39
CA MET A 210 -18.37 -22.86 1.33
C MET A 210 -18.77 -21.40 1.59
N PRO A 211 -19.86 -20.90 1.00
CA PRO A 211 -20.44 -19.61 1.38
C PRO A 211 -20.78 -19.60 2.87
N ASP A 212 -20.59 -18.44 3.48
CA ASP A 212 -21.13 -18.14 4.81
C ASP A 212 -22.67 -18.15 4.74
N LYS A 213 -23.32 -18.94 5.61
CA LYS A 213 -24.77 -19.16 5.55
C LYS A 213 -25.58 -17.94 5.98
N ASP A 214 -24.99 -17.04 6.77
CA ASP A 214 -25.68 -15.86 7.28
C ASP A 214 -25.67 -14.69 6.30
N ARG A 215 -24.91 -14.79 5.19
CA ARG A 215 -24.85 -13.78 4.12
C ARG A 215 -24.64 -14.47 2.76
N PRO A 216 -25.71 -14.86 2.04
CA PRO A 216 -25.56 -15.47 0.73
C PRO A 216 -24.84 -14.52 -0.24
N THR A 217 -23.82 -15.05 -0.92
CA THR A 217 -23.07 -14.39 -1.99
C THR A 217 -23.98 -13.82 -3.07
N ILE A 218 -23.64 -12.61 -3.54
CA ILE A 218 -24.19 -12.01 -4.76
C ILE A 218 -24.06 -13.02 -5.91
N ASN A 219 -25.17 -13.32 -6.59
CA ASN A 219 -25.26 -14.27 -7.70
C ASN A 219 -24.31 -13.90 -8.85
N VAL A 220 -23.18 -14.62 -8.97
CA VAL A 220 -22.36 -14.63 -10.19
C VAL A 220 -22.82 -15.81 -11.04
N LYS A 221 -23.44 -15.54 -12.19
CA LYS A 221 -23.85 -16.59 -13.14
C LYS A 221 -22.60 -17.27 -13.72
N HIS A 222 -22.45 -18.56 -13.43
CA HIS A 222 -21.51 -19.46 -14.08
C HIS A 222 -21.81 -19.59 -15.58
N ASN A 223 -20.82 -19.32 -16.45
CA ASN A 223 -20.80 -19.82 -17.82
C ASN A 223 -19.72 -20.90 -17.94
N LYS A 224 -20.12 -22.06 -18.49
CA LYS A 224 -19.47 -23.37 -18.37
C LYS A 224 -18.60 -23.77 -19.57
N ASP A 225 -18.18 -22.84 -20.42
CA ASP A 225 -17.55 -23.16 -21.72
C ASP A 225 -16.03 -22.97 -21.77
N ILE A 226 -15.30 -23.40 -20.74
CA ILE A 226 -13.84 -23.51 -20.84
C ILE A 226 -13.42 -24.81 -20.19
N PHE A 227 -13.53 -25.94 -20.89
CA PHE A 227 -12.62 -27.11 -20.77
C PHE A 227 -12.95 -28.11 -21.89
N ILE A 228 -12.24 -28.03 -23.03
CA ILE A 228 -12.24 -29.08 -24.06
C ILE A 228 -10.98 -29.93 -23.90
N LYS A 229 -11.18 -31.24 -23.72
CA LYS A 229 -10.15 -32.29 -23.70
C LYS A 229 -9.43 -32.38 -25.04
N SER A 230 -8.09 -32.46 -25.06
CA SER A 230 -7.33 -32.92 -26.23
C SER A 230 -6.61 -34.24 -25.95
N LYS A 231 -6.70 -35.16 -26.91
CA LYS A 231 -5.88 -36.38 -27.01
C LYS A 231 -4.94 -36.23 -28.20
N ASN A 232 -3.68 -36.61 -27.98
CA ASN A 232 -2.54 -36.69 -28.90
C ASN A 232 -2.85 -37.12 -30.35
N THR A 233 -2.23 -36.43 -31.33
CA THR A 233 -1.32 -37.03 -32.35
C THR A 233 -0.40 -35.97 -32.98
N LYS A 234 0.78 -36.41 -33.42
CA LYS A 234 2.06 -35.68 -33.60
C LYS A 234 2.26 -34.95 -34.96
N LYS A 235 3.14 -33.92 -34.88
CA LYS A 235 4.15 -33.38 -35.85
C LYS A 235 3.70 -32.43 -36.99
N CYS A 236 3.99 -31.12 -36.88
CA CYS A 236 5.21 -30.42 -37.36
C CYS A 236 5.17 -28.91 -36.97
N GLN A 237 6.32 -28.30 -36.67
CA GLN A 237 6.51 -27.10 -35.82
C GLN A 237 6.56 -25.73 -36.53
N ARG A 238 5.97 -24.67 -35.91
CA ARG A 238 6.57 -23.35 -35.56
C ARG A 238 5.55 -22.43 -34.83
N PRO A 239 6.01 -21.38 -34.14
CA PRO A 239 6.26 -21.28 -32.69
C PRO A 239 5.00 -20.97 -31.83
N GLU A 240 4.98 -21.47 -30.59
CA GLU A 240 3.90 -21.24 -29.62
C GLU A 240 3.91 -19.81 -29.07
N ILE A 241 2.71 -19.22 -28.99
CA ILE A 241 2.40 -18.12 -28.09
C ILE A 241 2.36 -18.73 -26.68
N THR A 242 3.23 -18.25 -25.79
CA THR A 242 3.34 -18.76 -24.42
C THR A 242 2.11 -18.40 -23.59
N ASP A 243 1.46 -19.46 -23.12
CA ASP A 243 0.46 -19.60 -22.05
C ASP A 243 0.68 -18.65 -20.84
N PRO A 244 -0.31 -17.82 -20.44
CA PRO A 244 -0.25 -16.95 -19.25
C PRO A 244 -0.11 -17.71 -17.92
N ASP A 245 -0.54 -18.97 -17.85
CA ASP A 245 -0.54 -19.77 -16.62
C ASP A 245 0.77 -20.55 -16.38
N LYS A 246 1.82 -20.22 -17.13
CA LYS A 246 3.20 -20.69 -16.90
C LYS A 246 4.21 -19.58 -16.62
N GLN A 247 3.78 -18.43 -16.10
CA GLN A 247 4.76 -17.57 -15.44
C GLN A 247 5.12 -18.21 -14.09
N PRO A 248 6.39 -18.60 -13.85
CA PRO A 248 6.81 -18.94 -12.50
C PRO A 248 6.48 -17.73 -11.63
N ALA A 249 5.88 -17.93 -10.45
CA ALA A 249 5.78 -16.87 -9.45
C ALA A 249 7.17 -16.24 -9.34
N ILE A 250 7.32 -15.00 -9.84
CA ILE A 250 8.63 -14.39 -9.95
C ILE A 250 8.97 -13.95 -8.53
N SER A 251 9.60 -14.84 -7.75
CA SER A 251 10.27 -14.40 -6.54
C SER A 251 11.59 -13.77 -6.99
N CYS A 252 11.73 -12.48 -6.71
CA CYS A 252 12.98 -11.74 -6.92
C CYS A 252 13.61 -11.43 -5.58
N PRO A 253 14.18 -12.44 -4.87
CA PRO A 253 14.79 -12.22 -3.57
C PRO A 253 15.95 -11.21 -3.63
N ASP A 254 16.53 -10.99 -4.81
CA ASP A 254 17.69 -10.14 -5.02
C ASP A 254 17.34 -8.69 -5.44
N VAL A 255 16.06 -8.38 -5.70
CA VAL A 255 15.64 -7.00 -6.00
C VAL A 255 15.17 -6.35 -4.71
N SER A 256 15.74 -5.19 -4.38
CA SER A 256 15.31 -4.34 -3.27
C SER A 256 14.72 -3.05 -3.85
N PRO A 257 13.40 -3.00 -4.11
CA PRO A 257 12.79 -1.83 -4.74
C PRO A 257 12.93 -0.59 -3.88
N ILE A 258 13.21 0.55 -4.52
CA ILE A 258 13.41 1.84 -3.82
C ILE A 258 12.19 2.76 -3.93
N VAL A 259 12.13 3.73 -3.01
CA VAL A 259 11.11 4.79 -3.01
C VAL A 259 11.77 6.15 -3.19
N MET A 260 11.30 6.96 -4.13
CA MET A 260 11.86 8.30 -4.36
C MET A 260 10.83 9.34 -4.78
N GLU A 261 11.19 10.62 -4.70
CA GLU A 261 10.35 11.72 -5.21
C GLU A 261 11.17 12.67 -6.08
N TYR A 262 10.59 13.10 -7.19
CA TYR A 262 10.99 14.38 -7.78
C TYR A 262 10.51 15.50 -6.86
N VAL A 263 11.37 16.49 -6.62
CA VAL A 263 11.07 17.66 -5.80
C VAL A 263 11.22 18.91 -6.65
N PHE A 264 10.08 19.41 -7.13
CA PHE A 264 9.99 20.65 -7.89
C PHE A 264 9.50 21.79 -6.98
N GLY A 265 10.39 22.74 -6.69
CA GLY A 265 10.12 23.88 -5.81
C GLY A 265 10.68 23.72 -4.39
N ASN A 266 10.00 24.29 -3.40
CA ASN A 266 10.47 24.35 -2.02
C ASN A 266 10.41 22.96 -1.35
N PRO A 267 11.53 22.41 -0.84
CA PRO A 267 11.59 21.07 -0.27
C PRO A 267 11.19 21.00 1.22
N GLY A 268 10.65 22.08 1.80
CA GLY A 268 10.45 22.20 3.26
C GLY A 268 9.64 21.09 3.93
N ASN A 269 8.80 20.37 3.19
CA ASN A 269 7.96 19.29 3.71
C ASN A 269 8.42 17.88 3.30
N VAL A 270 9.54 17.76 2.59
CA VAL A 270 10.09 16.44 2.19
C VAL A 270 10.50 15.67 3.45
N ASP A 271 9.96 14.46 3.62
CA ASP A 271 10.35 13.56 4.72
C ASP A 271 11.38 12.52 4.23
N PRO A 272 12.67 12.65 4.59
CA PRO A 272 13.69 11.72 4.13
C PRO A 272 13.51 10.30 4.67
N ASN A 273 12.74 10.10 5.74
CA ASN A 273 12.53 8.74 6.28
C ASN A 273 11.68 7.87 5.36
N LEU A 274 10.84 8.49 4.54
CA LEU A 274 10.00 7.81 3.55
C LEU A 274 10.75 7.45 2.26
N LEU A 275 11.97 7.95 2.07
CA LEU A 275 12.62 7.99 0.75
C LEU A 275 14.03 7.41 0.79
N ASP A 276 14.38 6.62 -0.23
CA ASP A 276 15.75 6.16 -0.48
C ASP A 276 16.52 7.16 -1.35
N ALA A 277 15.81 7.90 -2.20
CA ALA A 277 16.36 8.97 -3.00
C ALA A 277 15.41 10.17 -3.13
N VAL A 278 15.99 11.34 -3.41
CA VAL A 278 15.27 12.55 -3.84
C VAL A 278 15.92 13.09 -5.11
N ILE A 279 15.10 13.53 -6.05
CA ILE A 279 15.56 14.14 -7.31
C ILE A 279 15.16 15.61 -7.35
N TYR A 280 16.15 16.50 -7.28
CA TYR A 280 15.93 17.93 -7.46
C TYR A 280 15.53 18.23 -8.91
N ALA A 281 14.36 18.86 -9.08
CA ALA A 281 13.85 19.32 -10.36
C ALA A 281 13.83 20.86 -10.39
N PHE A 282 14.53 21.55 -11.31
CA PHE A 282 15.46 21.04 -12.32
C PHE A 282 16.73 21.88 -12.40
N VAL A 283 17.77 21.28 -12.95
CA VAL A 283 18.96 21.95 -13.48
C VAL A 283 18.71 22.30 -14.94
N GLU A 284 18.96 23.55 -15.31
CA GLU A 284 18.75 24.08 -16.65
C GLU A 284 20.04 24.02 -17.48
N ILE A 285 19.88 23.96 -18.80
CA ILE A 285 20.96 24.08 -19.78
C ILE A 285 20.94 25.50 -20.34
N ASN A 286 21.99 26.27 -20.11
CA ASN A 286 22.14 27.60 -20.71
C ASN A 286 22.42 27.48 -22.21
N GLU A 287 22.19 28.56 -22.97
CA GLU A 287 22.47 28.60 -24.43
C GLU A 287 23.91 28.22 -24.80
N ASN A 288 24.88 28.48 -23.91
CA ASN A 288 26.29 28.12 -24.10
C ASN A 288 26.62 26.67 -23.71
N GLY A 289 25.63 25.85 -23.34
CA GLY A 289 25.78 24.46 -22.93
C GLY A 289 26.24 24.24 -21.48
N THR A 290 26.38 25.30 -20.68
CA THR A 290 26.69 25.17 -19.24
C THR A 290 25.44 24.86 -18.41
N LEU A 291 25.62 24.19 -17.28
CA LEU A 291 24.52 23.83 -16.38
C LEU A 291 24.30 24.88 -15.29
N ARG A 292 23.03 25.19 -15.01
CA ARG A 292 22.63 26.14 -13.97
C ARG A 292 21.60 25.52 -13.04
N VAL A 293 21.83 25.65 -11.73
CA VAL A 293 20.82 25.37 -10.70
C VAL A 293 20.03 26.66 -10.47
N PRO A 294 18.74 26.76 -10.85
CA PRO A 294 17.98 28.01 -10.76
C PRO A 294 17.78 28.46 -9.31
N THR A 295 17.58 27.50 -8.40
CA THR A 295 17.42 27.78 -6.96
C THR A 295 18.37 26.91 -6.12
N PRO A 296 19.65 27.32 -5.99
CA PRO A 296 20.66 26.57 -5.24
C PRO A 296 20.28 26.31 -3.77
N ASN A 297 19.52 27.21 -3.16
CA ASN A 297 19.08 27.04 -1.77
C ASN A 297 18.19 25.82 -1.58
N TYR A 298 17.30 25.51 -2.53
CA TYR A 298 16.45 24.33 -2.45
C TYR A 298 17.24 23.05 -2.64
N LEU A 299 18.19 23.02 -3.58
CA LEU A 299 19.10 21.89 -3.73
C LEU A 299 19.94 21.66 -2.45
N ASN A 300 20.48 22.73 -1.85
CA ASN A 300 21.23 22.63 -0.59
C ASN A 300 20.37 22.14 0.58
N GLN A 301 19.08 22.50 0.63
CA GLN A 301 18.14 21.97 1.63
C GLN A 301 17.89 20.48 1.43
N LEU A 302 17.75 19.99 0.19
CA LEU A 302 17.64 18.55 -0.07
C LEU A 302 18.93 17.81 0.32
N ILE A 303 20.09 18.38 0.03
CA ILE A 303 21.38 17.81 0.44
C ILE A 303 21.48 17.72 1.97
N SER A 304 20.99 18.73 2.70
CA SER A 304 21.06 18.74 4.16
C SER A 304 20.18 17.68 4.83
N LEU A 305 19.19 17.12 4.11
CA LEU A 305 18.40 15.97 4.60
C LEU A 305 19.27 14.73 4.87
N LYS A 306 20.47 14.64 4.27
CA LYS A 306 21.44 13.58 4.59
C LYS A 306 21.95 13.65 6.03
N ASN A 307 21.79 14.78 6.72
CA ASN A 307 22.07 14.88 8.15
C ASN A 307 21.04 14.11 8.99
N ILE A 308 19.82 13.92 8.47
CA ILE A 308 18.75 13.14 9.10
C ILE A 308 18.86 11.68 8.69
N LYS A 309 19.00 11.41 7.38
CA LYS A 309 19.15 10.06 6.81
C LYS A 309 20.43 9.99 5.96
N PRO A 310 21.59 9.61 6.53
CA PRO A 310 22.86 9.57 5.78
C PRO A 310 22.88 8.65 4.56
N THR A 311 21.97 7.67 4.52
CA THR A 311 21.81 6.74 3.40
C THR A 311 21.02 7.32 2.22
N LEU A 312 20.31 8.44 2.41
CA LEU A 312 19.52 9.10 1.37
C LEU A 312 20.41 9.51 0.18
N LYS A 313 19.96 9.18 -1.03
CA LYS A 313 20.59 9.63 -2.27
C LYS A 313 19.98 10.94 -2.74
N VAL A 314 20.84 11.91 -3.07
CA VAL A 314 20.39 13.21 -3.61
C VAL A 314 20.90 13.35 -5.04
N ILE A 315 19.95 13.36 -5.96
CA ILE A 315 20.16 13.41 -7.41
C ILE A 315 19.68 14.77 -7.92
N ALA A 316 20.29 15.29 -8.99
CA ALA A 316 19.80 16.46 -9.69
C ALA A 316 19.36 16.08 -11.10
N ALA A 317 18.09 16.33 -11.42
CA ALA A 317 17.56 16.17 -12.77
C ALA A 317 17.94 17.36 -13.63
N ILE A 318 18.52 17.09 -14.79
CA ILE A 318 18.81 18.08 -15.83
C ILE A 318 17.71 17.94 -16.88
N GLY A 319 17.01 19.04 -17.19
CA GLY A 319 15.95 19.02 -18.20
C GLY A 319 14.55 19.32 -17.67
N GLY A 320 13.58 18.52 -18.11
CA GLY A 320 12.14 18.70 -17.92
C GLY A 320 11.44 19.22 -19.18
N TRP A 321 10.11 19.12 -19.19
CA TRP A 321 9.27 19.55 -20.31
C TRP A 321 9.60 20.96 -20.83
N GLY A 322 9.92 21.04 -22.13
CA GLY A 322 10.22 22.31 -22.82
C GLY A 322 11.64 22.83 -22.64
N VAL A 323 12.52 22.10 -21.96
CA VAL A 323 13.92 22.51 -21.79
C VAL A 323 14.76 22.19 -23.03
N GLU A 324 15.40 23.22 -23.57
CA GLU A 324 16.22 23.17 -24.77
C GLU A 324 17.66 22.70 -24.48
N GLY A 325 18.42 22.36 -25.53
CA GLY A 325 19.87 22.23 -25.48
C GLY A 325 20.39 20.80 -25.55
N PHE A 326 19.55 19.80 -25.26
CA PHE A 326 19.96 18.39 -25.33
C PHE A 326 20.35 17.93 -26.74
N SER A 327 19.58 18.28 -27.76
CA SER A 327 19.90 17.86 -29.14
C SER A 327 21.25 18.41 -29.60
N ASP A 328 21.61 19.64 -29.20
CA ASP A 328 22.94 20.20 -29.48
C ASP A 328 24.04 19.58 -28.61
N ALA A 329 23.76 19.33 -27.33
CA ALA A 329 24.68 18.63 -26.43
C ALA A 329 25.02 17.22 -26.95
N ALA A 330 24.05 16.51 -27.49
CA ALA A 330 24.19 15.14 -27.98
C ALA A 330 24.91 15.02 -29.34
N LEU A 331 24.94 16.10 -30.13
CA LEU A 331 25.25 16.05 -31.57
C LEU A 331 26.67 15.55 -31.93
N THR A 332 27.69 15.98 -31.20
CA THR A 332 29.10 15.70 -31.55
C THR A 332 29.87 15.09 -30.37
N PRO A 333 30.97 14.36 -30.60
CA PRO A 333 31.83 13.91 -29.50
C PRO A 333 32.27 15.05 -28.58
N ALA A 334 32.61 16.21 -29.14
CA ALA A 334 33.06 17.37 -28.38
C ALA A 334 31.94 17.94 -27.49
N SER A 335 30.73 18.11 -28.02
CA SER A 335 29.58 18.62 -27.26
C SER A 335 29.15 17.64 -26.16
N ARG A 336 29.16 16.33 -26.44
CA ARG A 336 28.82 15.29 -25.46
C ARG A 336 29.77 15.29 -24.27
N TYR A 337 31.08 15.30 -24.53
CA TYR A 337 32.06 15.36 -23.43
C TYR A 337 32.09 16.73 -22.74
N ALA A 338 31.71 17.82 -23.41
CA ALA A 338 31.52 19.10 -22.74
C ALA A 338 30.36 19.05 -21.74
N PHE A 339 29.20 18.54 -22.17
CA PHE A 339 28.04 18.33 -21.30
C PHE A 339 28.36 17.40 -20.14
N ALA A 340 29.02 16.26 -20.40
CA ALA A 340 29.40 15.31 -19.37
C ALA A 340 30.36 15.90 -18.31
N ARG A 341 31.29 16.78 -18.73
CA ARG A 341 32.17 17.50 -17.79
C ARG A 341 31.39 18.49 -16.92
N GLU A 342 30.42 19.21 -17.48
CA GLU A 342 29.56 20.11 -16.70
C GLU A 342 28.69 19.34 -15.71
N ALA A 343 28.14 18.18 -16.10
CA ALA A 343 27.42 17.30 -15.18
C ALA A 343 28.31 16.80 -14.02
N ASN A 344 29.54 16.38 -14.31
CA ASN A 344 30.48 15.96 -13.26
C ASN A 344 30.92 17.13 -12.36
N LYS A 345 31.07 18.33 -12.93
CA LYS A 345 31.34 19.55 -12.16
C LYS A 345 30.20 19.86 -11.19
N LEU A 346 28.94 19.74 -11.64
CA LEU A 346 27.75 19.88 -10.79
C LEU A 346 27.77 18.84 -9.64
N ILE A 347 28.01 17.56 -9.96
CA ILE A 347 28.10 16.48 -8.97
C ILE A 347 29.15 16.81 -7.90
N LYS A 348 30.34 17.28 -8.31
CA LYS A 348 31.42 17.63 -7.39
C LYS A 348 31.12 18.88 -6.57
N GLN A 349 30.55 19.91 -7.20
CA GLN A 349 30.23 21.19 -6.55
C GLN A 349 29.23 21.02 -5.40
N TYR A 350 28.21 20.18 -5.60
CA TYR A 350 27.15 19.97 -4.62
C TYR A 350 27.27 18.65 -3.85
N ASN A 351 28.33 17.87 -4.10
CA ASN A 351 28.53 16.53 -3.53
C ASN A 351 27.30 15.59 -3.74
N LEU A 352 26.77 15.59 -4.96
CA LEU A 352 25.59 14.79 -5.33
C LEU A 352 25.92 13.31 -5.44
N ASP A 353 24.90 12.47 -5.22
CA ASP A 353 25.01 11.03 -5.44
C ASP A 353 24.92 10.66 -6.93
N GLY A 354 24.42 11.57 -7.77
CA GLY A 354 24.40 11.42 -9.21
C GLY A 354 23.53 12.45 -9.92
N ILE A 355 23.13 12.13 -11.14
CA ILE A 355 22.29 12.96 -12.00
C ILE A 355 21.17 12.14 -12.65
N ASP A 356 20.11 12.82 -13.02
CA ASP A 356 19.02 12.31 -13.82
C ASP A 356 18.91 13.12 -15.12
N ILE A 357 18.64 12.46 -16.25
CA ILE A 357 18.49 13.10 -17.55
C ILE A 357 17.03 13.04 -17.98
N ASP A 358 16.39 14.20 -18.03
CA ASP A 358 14.99 14.37 -18.39
C ASP A 358 14.87 15.16 -19.70
N TRP A 359 15.25 14.51 -20.80
CA TRP A 359 15.11 15.09 -22.15
C TRP A 359 13.75 14.71 -22.72
N GLU A 360 12.88 15.72 -22.89
CA GLU A 360 11.49 15.54 -23.36
C GLU A 360 11.20 16.12 -24.76
N TYR A 361 11.43 15.42 -25.87
CA TYR A 361 12.04 14.08 -26.00
C TYR A 361 13.01 14.03 -27.20
N PRO A 362 14.04 13.16 -27.18
CA PRO A 362 14.92 12.97 -28.32
C PRO A 362 14.12 12.66 -29.59
N GLY A 363 14.42 13.34 -30.69
CA GLY A 363 13.71 13.14 -31.97
C GLY A 363 12.25 13.63 -32.01
N SER A 364 11.81 14.39 -31.00
CA SER A 364 10.49 14.99 -30.94
C SER A 364 10.55 16.48 -30.58
N SER A 365 9.91 17.32 -31.39
CA SER A 365 9.71 18.74 -31.09
C SER A 365 8.34 19.04 -30.46
N GLY A 366 7.69 18.04 -29.86
CA GLY A 366 6.36 18.18 -29.24
C GLY A 366 6.29 19.26 -28.14
N ALA A 367 7.38 19.45 -27.41
CA ALA A 367 7.52 20.50 -26.38
C ALA A 367 7.99 21.86 -26.92
N GLY A 368 8.13 22.01 -28.25
CA GLY A 368 8.69 23.21 -28.88
C GLY A 368 10.22 23.28 -28.89
N ILE A 369 10.90 22.21 -28.47
CA ILE A 369 12.37 22.13 -28.43
C ILE A 369 12.97 21.62 -29.75
N LYS A 370 14.25 21.90 -29.97
CA LYS A 370 15.03 21.40 -31.10
C LYS A 370 15.11 19.87 -31.02
N SER A 371 14.80 19.23 -32.14
CA SER A 371 15.00 17.80 -32.30
C SER A 371 15.62 17.48 -33.67
N ARG A 372 16.29 16.33 -33.74
CA ARG A 372 16.92 15.78 -34.92
C ARG A 372 16.64 14.29 -35.05
N PRO A 373 16.57 13.73 -36.27
CA PRO A 373 16.43 12.27 -36.43
C PRO A 373 17.55 11.48 -35.74
N GLU A 374 18.76 12.03 -35.71
CA GLU A 374 19.94 11.40 -35.10
C GLU A 374 19.90 11.42 -33.56
N ASP A 375 18.98 12.16 -32.94
CA ASP A 375 18.88 12.29 -31.48
C ASP A 375 18.74 10.93 -30.80
N LYS A 376 18.06 9.97 -31.42
CA LYS A 376 17.88 8.61 -30.87
C LYS A 376 19.22 7.94 -30.57
N GLU A 377 20.12 7.97 -31.54
CA GLU A 377 21.44 7.33 -31.47
C GLU A 377 22.42 8.22 -30.68
N ASN A 378 22.33 9.54 -30.88
CA ASN A 378 23.13 10.51 -30.14
C ASN A 378 22.83 10.50 -28.65
N PHE A 379 21.60 10.16 -28.23
CA PHE A 379 21.25 10.05 -26.83
C PHE A 379 22.00 8.87 -26.16
N THR A 380 22.10 7.72 -26.82
CA THR A 380 22.95 6.61 -26.35
C THR A 380 24.41 7.04 -26.20
N LEU A 381 24.93 7.77 -27.19
CA LEU A 381 26.31 8.29 -27.14
C LEU A 381 26.50 9.34 -26.03
N LEU A 382 25.49 10.16 -25.75
CA LEU A 382 25.51 11.13 -24.67
C LEU A 382 25.55 10.44 -23.29
N LEU A 383 24.71 9.43 -23.09
CA LEU A 383 24.70 8.62 -21.86
C LEU A 383 26.02 7.86 -21.68
N THR A 384 26.63 7.39 -22.78
CA THR A 384 27.97 6.78 -22.74
C THR A 384 29.01 7.79 -22.25
N ALA A 385 29.05 8.98 -22.85
CA ALA A 385 29.98 10.04 -22.43
C ALA A 385 29.75 10.49 -20.97
N LEU A 386 28.49 10.52 -20.52
CA LEU A 386 28.16 10.78 -19.12
C LEU A 386 28.73 9.71 -18.20
N ARG A 387 28.46 8.43 -18.48
CA ARG A 387 28.96 7.30 -17.69
C ARG A 387 30.49 7.28 -17.63
N ASP A 388 31.17 7.48 -18.77
CA ASP A 388 32.64 7.56 -18.86
C ASP A 388 33.23 8.61 -17.89
N VAL A 389 32.57 9.77 -17.76
CA VAL A 389 33.09 10.91 -17.01
C VAL A 389 32.71 10.87 -15.52
N ILE A 390 31.50 10.41 -15.18
CA ILE A 390 31.02 10.36 -13.79
C ILE A 390 31.41 9.05 -13.07
N GLY A 391 31.73 8.00 -13.84
CA GLY A 391 32.09 6.67 -13.33
C GLY A 391 30.90 5.81 -12.89
N ASP A 392 31.15 4.53 -12.63
CA ASP A 392 30.11 3.53 -12.31
C ASP A 392 29.48 3.72 -10.92
N ASN A 393 30.20 4.37 -10.00
CA ASN A 393 29.77 4.57 -8.62
C ASN A 393 28.77 5.72 -8.44
N LYS A 394 28.51 6.50 -9.49
CA LYS A 394 27.53 7.59 -9.46
C LYS A 394 26.22 7.13 -10.08
N TRP A 395 25.12 7.63 -9.52
CA TRP A 395 23.80 7.39 -10.09
C TRP A 395 23.67 8.15 -11.43
N LEU A 396 23.16 7.44 -12.44
CA LEU A 396 22.68 8.00 -13.70
C LEU A 396 21.31 7.39 -13.98
N SER A 397 20.27 8.21 -14.05
CA SER A 397 18.95 7.78 -14.53
C SER A 397 18.49 8.59 -15.73
N VAL A 398 17.47 8.06 -16.40
CA VAL A 398 16.79 8.71 -17.51
C VAL A 398 15.30 8.71 -17.23
N ALA A 399 14.66 9.88 -17.33
CA ALA A 399 13.21 9.98 -17.37
C ALA A 399 12.69 9.81 -18.79
N GLY A 400 11.59 9.07 -18.94
CA GLY A 400 10.98 8.81 -20.24
C GLY A 400 9.70 8.00 -20.15
N THR A 401 9.09 7.73 -21.29
CA THR A 401 7.84 6.96 -21.38
C THR A 401 8.10 5.54 -21.90
N GLY A 402 7.10 4.66 -21.77
CA GLY A 402 7.13 3.31 -22.33
C GLY A 402 6.20 3.13 -23.53
N ASP A 403 5.73 4.21 -24.16
CA ASP A 403 4.94 4.08 -25.38
C ASP A 403 5.83 3.70 -26.59
N ILE A 404 5.20 3.06 -27.57
CA ILE A 404 5.89 2.58 -28.77
C ILE A 404 6.54 3.74 -29.57
N GLY A 405 5.98 4.95 -29.48
CA GLY A 405 6.54 6.14 -30.11
C GLY A 405 7.91 6.50 -29.52
N TYR A 406 8.01 6.61 -28.20
CA TYR A 406 9.28 6.89 -27.50
C TYR A 406 10.33 5.80 -27.76
N ILE A 407 9.94 4.52 -27.64
CA ILE A 407 10.86 3.38 -27.84
C ILE A 407 11.40 3.35 -29.29
N ASN A 408 10.55 3.64 -30.27
CA ASN A 408 10.96 3.58 -31.67
C ASN A 408 11.70 4.83 -32.14
N ARG A 409 11.38 6.01 -31.58
CA ARG A 409 11.88 7.30 -32.08
C ARG A 409 12.92 7.96 -31.20
N SER A 410 12.86 7.76 -29.89
CA SER A 410 13.57 8.61 -28.92
C SER A 410 14.73 7.91 -28.23
N ALA A 411 14.64 6.63 -27.89
CA ALA A 411 15.70 5.96 -27.16
C ALA A 411 16.00 4.54 -27.67
N GLU A 412 17.27 4.17 -27.71
CA GLU A 412 17.70 2.78 -27.95
C GLU A 412 17.71 2.00 -26.63
N ILE A 413 16.52 1.61 -26.15
CA ILE A 413 16.29 1.05 -24.80
C ILE A 413 17.34 0.00 -24.39
N SER A 414 17.56 -1.03 -25.22
CA SER A 414 18.55 -2.08 -24.95
C SER A 414 20.00 -1.60 -24.89
N LYS A 415 20.35 -0.51 -25.58
CA LYS A 415 21.71 0.07 -25.56
C LYS A 415 21.93 1.03 -24.38
N ILE A 416 20.88 1.72 -23.94
CA ILE A 416 20.98 2.62 -22.77
C ILE A 416 20.88 1.86 -21.45
N ALA A 417 20.16 0.74 -21.42
CA ALA A 417 19.98 -0.11 -20.24
C ALA A 417 21.27 -0.44 -19.47
N PRO A 418 22.40 -0.85 -20.09
CA PRO A 418 23.64 -1.10 -19.36
C PRO A 418 24.33 0.18 -18.84
N LEU A 419 24.03 1.36 -19.39
CA LEU A 419 24.69 2.62 -19.04
C LEU A 419 24.07 3.30 -17.82
N ILE A 420 22.79 3.06 -17.55
CA ILE A 420 22.01 3.74 -16.51
C ILE A 420 21.79 2.84 -15.29
N ASN A 421 21.57 3.45 -14.14
CA ASN A 421 21.11 2.77 -12.92
C ASN A 421 19.61 2.48 -13.04
N TYR A 422 18.83 3.48 -13.43
CA TYR A 422 17.38 3.39 -13.50
C TYR A 422 16.80 4.14 -14.72
N PHE A 423 15.69 3.64 -15.22
CA PHE A 423 14.78 4.32 -16.14
C PHE A 423 13.54 4.75 -15.33
N ASN A 424 13.37 6.06 -15.18
CA ASN A 424 12.28 6.66 -14.43
C ASN A 424 11.08 6.77 -15.37
N LEU A 425 10.23 5.74 -15.36
CA LEU A 425 9.09 5.64 -16.26
C LEU A 425 8.00 6.63 -15.83
N MET A 426 7.82 7.69 -16.61
CA MET A 426 6.73 8.66 -16.45
C MET A 426 5.40 8.08 -16.95
N SER A 427 4.91 7.05 -16.26
CA SER A 427 3.67 6.32 -16.60
C SER A 427 2.41 7.06 -16.18
N TYR A 428 2.34 8.34 -16.55
CA TYR A 428 1.22 9.24 -16.33
C TYR A 428 1.10 10.23 -17.49
N ASP A 429 0.19 11.20 -17.38
CA ASP A 429 -0.06 12.21 -18.42
C ASP A 429 -0.53 11.67 -19.77
N PHE A 430 -1.15 10.50 -19.78
CA PHE A 430 -1.67 9.89 -21.02
C PHE A 430 -2.65 10.81 -21.77
N THR A 431 -3.37 11.69 -21.05
CA THR A 431 -4.33 12.64 -21.62
C THR A 431 -3.80 14.06 -21.81
N ALA A 432 -2.50 14.32 -21.61
CA ALA A 432 -1.93 15.68 -21.63
C ALA A 432 -2.01 16.40 -22.99
N GLY A 433 -2.21 15.67 -24.10
CA GLY A 433 -2.47 16.23 -25.43
C GLY A 433 -3.94 16.17 -25.88
N GLU A 434 -4.81 15.57 -25.07
CA GLU A 434 -6.16 15.22 -25.50
C GLU A 434 -7.18 16.31 -25.15
N THR A 435 -8.20 16.45 -26.00
CA THR A 435 -9.36 17.33 -25.82
C THR A 435 -10.66 16.56 -26.09
N GLY A 436 -11.81 17.15 -25.75
CA GLY A 436 -13.12 16.52 -25.98
C GLY A 436 -13.30 15.21 -25.21
N GLU A 437 -13.85 14.18 -25.86
CA GLU A 437 -14.13 12.89 -25.20
C GLU A 437 -12.88 12.09 -24.82
N ASN A 438 -11.76 12.28 -25.53
CA ASN A 438 -10.50 11.66 -25.15
C ASN A 438 -9.85 12.32 -23.91
N ALA A 439 -10.16 13.59 -23.64
CA ALA A 439 -9.70 14.25 -22.41
C ALA A 439 -10.35 13.67 -21.15
N LYS A 440 -11.54 13.09 -21.28
CA LYS A 440 -12.33 12.47 -20.21
C LYS A 440 -11.92 11.01 -19.96
N LYS A 441 -10.61 10.77 -19.91
CA LYS A 441 -10.01 9.44 -19.74
C LYS A 441 -8.96 9.47 -18.64
N HIS A 442 -8.57 8.29 -18.18
CA HIS A 442 -7.54 8.14 -17.15
C HIS A 442 -6.19 8.62 -17.66
N HIS A 443 -5.48 9.42 -16.86
CA HIS A 443 -4.14 9.89 -17.22
C HIS A 443 -3.02 8.99 -16.70
N ALA A 444 -3.33 8.04 -15.82
CA ALA A 444 -2.33 7.20 -15.15
C ALA A 444 -2.86 5.79 -14.78
N ASN A 445 -3.85 5.27 -15.51
CA ASN A 445 -4.43 3.95 -15.23
C ASN A 445 -3.38 2.83 -15.23
N LEU A 446 -3.44 1.94 -14.24
CA LEU A 446 -2.53 0.79 -14.15
C LEU A 446 -2.78 -0.19 -15.31
N TYR A 447 -4.04 -0.56 -15.49
CA TYR A 447 -4.49 -1.43 -16.58
C TYR A 447 -5.47 -0.70 -17.51
N PRO A 448 -5.74 -1.21 -18.72
CA PRO A 448 -6.72 -0.62 -19.62
C PRO A 448 -8.17 -0.81 -19.11
N SER A 449 -9.02 0.20 -19.32
CA SER A 449 -10.48 0.10 -19.19
C SER A 449 -11.20 0.89 -20.29
N ASN A 450 -12.54 0.90 -20.26
CA ASN A 450 -13.34 1.76 -21.14
C ASN A 450 -13.11 3.26 -20.90
N LEU A 451 -12.57 3.64 -19.74
CA LEU A 451 -12.19 5.00 -19.38
C LEU A 451 -10.70 5.27 -19.63
N SER A 452 -9.96 4.37 -20.27
CA SER A 452 -8.56 4.57 -20.68
C SER A 452 -8.44 4.94 -22.16
N LEU A 453 -7.33 5.59 -22.52
CA LEU A 453 -6.93 5.69 -23.92
C LEU A 453 -6.42 4.34 -24.44
N ARG A 454 -6.73 4.01 -25.70
CA ARG A 454 -6.29 2.75 -26.30
C ARG A 454 -4.77 2.71 -26.41
N GLY A 455 -4.16 1.67 -25.84
CA GLY A 455 -2.70 1.46 -25.86
C GLY A 455 -1.95 2.11 -24.70
N TYR A 456 -2.64 2.91 -23.87
CA TYR A 456 -2.02 3.60 -22.73
C TYR A 456 -2.48 2.99 -21.40
N SER A 457 -1.55 2.34 -20.72
CA SER A 457 -1.62 1.99 -19.30
C SER A 457 -0.21 1.87 -18.74
N VAL A 458 -0.07 1.93 -17.42
CA VAL A 458 1.23 1.71 -16.77
C VAL A 458 1.79 0.33 -17.15
N ASP A 459 0.94 -0.71 -17.11
CA ASP A 459 1.34 -2.07 -17.48
C ASP A 459 1.83 -2.15 -18.93
N SER A 460 1.14 -1.54 -19.90
CA SER A 460 1.57 -1.58 -21.30
C SER A 460 2.93 -0.90 -21.48
N MET A 461 3.18 0.22 -20.79
CA MET A 461 4.46 0.91 -20.83
C MET A 461 5.60 0.08 -20.23
N VAL A 462 5.36 -0.57 -19.09
CA VAL A 462 6.34 -1.46 -18.45
C VAL A 462 6.69 -2.63 -19.37
N GLN A 463 5.68 -3.32 -19.91
CA GLN A 463 5.90 -4.45 -20.81
C GLN A 463 6.63 -4.03 -22.09
N ASN A 464 6.30 -2.86 -22.66
CA ASN A 464 6.99 -2.37 -23.85
C ASN A 464 8.48 -2.10 -23.58
N LEU A 465 8.85 -1.52 -22.43
CA LEU A 465 10.24 -1.30 -22.06
C LEU A 465 11.00 -2.62 -21.86
N ILE A 466 10.39 -3.58 -21.18
CA ILE A 466 10.96 -4.92 -20.98
C ILE A 466 11.21 -5.59 -22.32
N ASN A 467 10.21 -5.57 -23.21
CA ASN A 467 10.31 -6.13 -24.56
C ASN A 467 11.36 -5.42 -25.43
N ALA A 468 11.62 -4.14 -25.17
CA ALA A 468 12.67 -3.36 -25.82
C ALA A 468 14.07 -3.55 -25.20
N GLY A 469 14.18 -4.34 -24.12
CA GLY A 469 15.44 -4.75 -23.50
C GLY A 469 15.82 -4.02 -22.21
N MET A 470 14.89 -3.31 -21.56
CA MET A 470 15.12 -2.76 -20.22
C MET A 470 14.97 -3.85 -19.16
N PRO A 471 15.98 -4.10 -18.31
CA PRO A 471 15.83 -4.99 -17.15
C PRO A 471 14.76 -4.47 -16.19
N ARG A 472 13.97 -5.38 -15.62
CA ARG A 472 12.81 -5.04 -14.75
C ARG A 472 13.26 -4.22 -13.55
N GLU A 473 14.34 -4.66 -12.91
CA GLU A 473 14.96 -4.05 -11.74
C GLU A 473 15.54 -2.65 -12.00
N LYS A 474 15.61 -2.21 -13.26
CA LYS A 474 16.00 -0.84 -13.62
C LYS A 474 14.81 0.08 -13.88
N ILE A 475 13.58 -0.42 -13.94
CA ILE A 475 12.40 0.42 -14.17
C ILE A 475 11.90 0.95 -12.81
N LEU A 476 11.79 2.28 -12.67
CA LEU A 476 11.07 2.91 -11.56
C LEU A 476 9.69 3.35 -12.05
N LEU A 477 8.63 2.91 -11.39
CA LEU A 477 7.26 3.21 -11.78
C LEU A 477 6.85 4.61 -11.29
N GLY A 478 6.42 5.48 -12.20
CA GLY A 478 6.02 6.85 -11.89
C GLY A 478 4.55 6.99 -11.47
N VAL A 479 4.31 7.78 -10.42
CA VAL A 479 3.00 8.09 -9.84
C VAL A 479 2.78 9.61 -9.82
N PRO A 480 1.70 10.14 -10.43
CA PRO A 480 1.39 11.56 -10.38
C PRO A 480 0.71 11.94 -9.05
N PHE A 481 1.26 12.91 -8.34
CA PHE A 481 0.64 13.52 -7.15
C PHE A 481 -0.28 14.70 -7.51
N TYR A 482 -0.90 14.62 -8.68
CA TYR A 482 -1.84 15.60 -9.19
C TYR A 482 -2.91 14.89 -10.01
N GLY A 483 -4.07 15.52 -10.12
CA GLY A 483 -5.10 15.11 -11.05
C GLY A 483 -5.03 15.85 -12.38
N ARG A 484 -5.54 15.22 -13.43
CA ARG A 484 -5.64 15.77 -14.79
C ARG A 484 -7.03 15.56 -15.39
N LEU A 485 -7.49 16.55 -16.15
CA LEU A 485 -8.57 16.44 -17.13
C LEU A 485 -8.09 16.99 -18.48
N GLY A 486 -7.69 16.09 -19.38
CA GLY A 486 -7.14 16.42 -20.69
C GLY A 486 -5.89 17.31 -20.64
N ALA A 487 -5.71 18.06 -21.73
CA ALA A 487 -4.62 19.01 -21.88
C ALA A 487 -4.74 20.25 -20.98
N ALA A 488 -5.96 20.64 -20.58
CA ALA A 488 -6.22 21.97 -20.07
C ALA A 488 -6.15 22.11 -18.53
N ILE A 489 -6.43 21.04 -17.78
CA ILE A 489 -6.64 21.14 -16.33
C ILE A 489 -5.75 20.15 -15.59
N THR A 490 -4.93 20.67 -14.69
CA THR A 490 -4.20 19.92 -13.68
C THR A 490 -4.40 20.51 -12.29
N ARG A 491 -4.45 19.69 -11.25
CA ARG A 491 -4.59 20.13 -9.85
C ARG A 491 -3.74 19.26 -8.93
N SER A 492 -2.96 19.86 -8.04
CA SER A 492 -2.19 19.10 -7.05
C SER A 492 -3.11 18.25 -6.17
N TYR A 493 -2.60 17.17 -5.58
CA TYR A 493 -3.37 16.36 -4.65
C TYR A 493 -3.90 17.19 -3.46
N ASP A 494 -3.11 18.14 -2.96
CA ASP A 494 -3.58 19.10 -1.96
C ASP A 494 -4.80 19.92 -2.41
N GLN A 495 -4.81 20.40 -3.66
CA GLN A 495 -5.96 21.10 -4.24
C GLN A 495 -7.15 20.16 -4.41
N LEU A 496 -6.91 18.92 -4.84
CA LEU A 496 -7.97 17.92 -4.97
C LEU A 496 -8.63 17.64 -3.62
N ARG A 497 -7.85 17.40 -2.55
CA ARG A 497 -8.37 17.20 -1.19
C ARG A 497 -9.12 18.43 -0.67
N ARG A 498 -8.64 19.63 -0.98
CA ARG A 498 -9.25 20.87 -0.50
C ARG A 498 -10.58 21.16 -1.18
N ASP A 499 -10.64 21.00 -2.50
CA ASP A 499 -11.69 21.61 -3.33
C ASP A 499 -12.46 20.62 -4.22
N TYR A 500 -11.99 19.39 -4.42
CA TYR A 500 -12.58 18.46 -5.40
C TYR A 500 -13.08 17.16 -4.76
N ILE A 501 -12.27 16.40 -4.05
CA ILE A 501 -12.63 15.07 -3.53
C ILE A 501 -13.87 15.17 -2.61
N ASN A 502 -15.00 14.61 -3.08
CA ASN A 502 -16.32 14.67 -2.43
C ASN A 502 -16.76 16.10 -2.04
N LYS A 503 -16.40 17.09 -2.87
CA LYS A 503 -16.66 18.52 -2.65
C LYS A 503 -17.05 19.21 -3.95
N ASN A 504 -17.74 20.36 -3.82
CA ASN A 504 -18.08 21.24 -4.94
C ASN A 504 -18.77 20.51 -6.12
N GLY A 505 -19.62 19.53 -5.79
CA GLY A 505 -20.37 18.71 -6.75
C GLY A 505 -19.61 17.53 -7.36
N HIS A 506 -18.33 17.34 -7.03
CA HIS A 506 -17.57 16.18 -7.47
C HIS A 506 -17.76 15.01 -6.50
N THR A 507 -17.86 13.80 -7.04
CA THR A 507 -17.96 12.55 -6.29
C THR A 507 -16.85 11.61 -6.73
N VAL A 508 -16.21 10.93 -5.78
CA VAL A 508 -15.19 9.91 -6.07
C VAL A 508 -15.84 8.66 -6.63
N MET A 509 -15.25 8.16 -7.71
CA MET A 509 -15.52 6.87 -8.31
C MET A 509 -14.21 6.10 -8.41
N PHE A 510 -14.28 4.77 -8.49
CA PHE A 510 -13.11 3.92 -8.67
C PHE A 510 -13.32 2.98 -9.85
N ASP A 511 -12.43 3.05 -10.83
CA ASP A 511 -12.44 2.16 -11.97
C ASP A 511 -11.72 0.86 -11.60
N ARG A 512 -12.50 -0.22 -11.43
CA ARG A 512 -12.01 -1.52 -10.96
C ARG A 512 -11.16 -2.26 -11.99
N ASP A 513 -11.37 -1.98 -13.28
CA ASP A 513 -10.60 -2.57 -14.37
C ASP A 513 -9.26 -1.84 -14.49
N ALA A 514 -9.30 -0.51 -14.48
CA ALA A 514 -8.10 0.33 -14.58
C ALA A 514 -7.27 0.44 -13.29
N LYS A 515 -7.88 0.08 -12.14
CA LYS A 515 -7.31 0.17 -10.78
C LYS A 515 -6.92 1.59 -10.34
N VAL A 516 -7.73 2.58 -10.72
CA VAL A 516 -7.48 3.99 -10.38
C VAL A 516 -8.77 4.74 -10.02
N PRO A 517 -8.69 5.75 -9.13
CA PRO A 517 -9.82 6.61 -8.83
C PRO A 517 -10.03 7.67 -9.93
N TYR A 518 -11.24 8.20 -9.98
CA TYR A 518 -11.58 9.37 -10.77
C TYR A 518 -12.72 10.14 -10.11
N LEU A 519 -12.93 11.38 -10.52
CA LEU A 519 -14.04 12.21 -10.06
C LEU A 519 -15.10 12.32 -11.14
N VAL A 520 -16.36 12.30 -10.72
CA VAL A 520 -17.52 12.61 -11.54
C VAL A 520 -18.18 13.88 -11.03
N LYS A 521 -18.59 14.77 -11.94
CA LYS A 521 -19.38 15.96 -11.64
C LYS A 521 -20.52 16.06 -12.65
N ASP A 522 -21.74 16.27 -12.16
CA ASP A 522 -22.95 16.36 -13.00
C ASP A 522 -23.14 15.14 -13.94
N GLY A 523 -22.72 13.95 -13.48
CA GLY A 523 -22.79 12.70 -14.25
C GLY A 523 -21.63 12.46 -15.22
N GLU A 524 -20.73 13.43 -15.38
CA GLU A 524 -19.62 13.39 -16.34
C GLU A 524 -18.26 13.19 -15.66
N PHE A 525 -17.33 12.52 -16.35
CA PHE A 525 -15.94 12.42 -15.92
C PHE A 525 -15.31 13.82 -15.80
N SER A 526 -14.64 14.08 -14.68
CA SER A 526 -14.19 15.43 -14.33
C SER A 526 -12.75 15.51 -13.83
N MET A 527 -12.15 14.41 -13.38
CA MET A 527 -10.74 14.38 -12.98
C MET A 527 -10.23 12.93 -12.91
N SER A 528 -9.08 12.64 -13.52
CA SER A 528 -8.29 11.44 -13.22
C SER A 528 -7.21 11.81 -12.21
N TYR A 529 -6.90 10.97 -11.23
CA TYR A 529 -5.84 11.22 -10.26
C TYR A 529 -5.40 9.91 -9.59
N GLU A 530 -4.42 9.98 -8.68
CA GLU A 530 -4.03 8.86 -7.81
C GLU A 530 -4.43 9.13 -6.36
N ASP A 531 -4.84 8.08 -5.65
CA ASP A 531 -5.05 8.12 -4.21
C ASP A 531 -4.23 7.02 -3.51
N THR A 532 -4.41 6.86 -2.20
CA THR A 532 -3.69 5.85 -1.43
C THR A 532 -3.95 4.44 -1.95
N LEU A 533 -5.18 4.16 -2.39
CA LEU A 533 -5.59 2.85 -2.86
C LEU A 533 -4.94 2.50 -4.21
N SER A 534 -4.96 3.41 -5.19
CA SER A 534 -4.27 3.15 -6.47
C SER A 534 -2.75 3.07 -6.32
N ILE A 535 -2.16 3.88 -5.43
CA ILE A 535 -0.73 3.81 -5.11
C ILE A 535 -0.34 2.48 -4.48
N TYR A 536 -1.14 1.98 -3.54
CA TYR A 536 -0.97 0.65 -2.96
C TYR A 536 -0.97 -0.45 -4.02
N ILE A 537 -1.94 -0.43 -4.94
CA ILE A 537 -2.03 -1.40 -6.02
C ILE A 537 -0.81 -1.29 -6.96
N LYS A 538 -0.35 -0.06 -7.27
CA LYS A 538 0.86 0.16 -8.08
C LYS A 538 2.14 -0.27 -7.38
N ALA A 539 2.23 -0.10 -6.07
CA ALA A 539 3.36 -0.58 -5.30
C ALA A 539 3.40 -2.11 -5.27
N LEU A 540 2.25 -2.78 -5.14
CA LEU A 540 2.19 -4.25 -5.32
C LEU A 540 2.59 -4.66 -6.74
N TYR A 541 2.15 -3.93 -7.77
CA TYR A 541 2.59 -4.18 -9.14
C TYR A 541 4.13 -4.09 -9.29
N VAL A 542 4.78 -3.13 -8.62
CA VAL A 542 6.26 -3.03 -8.57
C VAL A 542 6.87 -4.29 -7.97
N LEU A 543 6.33 -4.77 -6.85
CA LEU A 543 6.84 -5.98 -6.18
C LEU A 543 6.61 -7.24 -7.03
N ASP A 544 5.40 -7.42 -7.56
CA ASP A 544 4.98 -8.60 -8.32
C ASP A 544 5.72 -8.72 -9.67
N ASN A 545 6.12 -7.58 -10.26
CA ASN A 545 6.85 -7.53 -11.52
C ASN A 545 8.36 -7.33 -11.33
N CYS A 546 8.86 -7.34 -10.10
CA CYS A 546 10.27 -7.14 -9.77
C CYS A 546 10.87 -5.86 -10.34
N LEU A 547 10.11 -4.77 -10.28
CA LEU A 547 10.59 -3.47 -10.74
C LEU A 547 11.59 -2.89 -9.74
N GLY A 548 12.42 -1.96 -10.21
CA GLY A 548 13.45 -1.32 -9.39
C GLY A 548 12.92 -0.44 -8.27
N GLY A 549 11.64 -0.06 -8.31
CA GLY A 549 11.05 0.84 -7.33
C GLY A 549 9.91 1.68 -7.90
N ILE A 550 9.57 2.73 -7.15
CA ILE A 550 8.45 3.64 -7.41
C ILE A 550 8.87 5.08 -7.14
N PHE A 551 8.32 6.03 -7.90
CA PHE A 551 8.57 7.44 -7.67
C PHE A 551 7.35 8.34 -7.84
N SER A 552 7.37 9.51 -7.19
CA SER A 552 6.33 10.53 -7.34
C SER A 552 6.76 11.70 -8.23
N TRP A 553 5.78 12.23 -8.98
CA TRP A 553 5.82 13.57 -9.57
C TRP A 553 4.64 14.40 -9.04
N THR A 554 4.83 15.34 -8.11
CA THR A 554 6.05 15.68 -7.37
C THR A 554 5.71 15.87 -5.89
N SER A 555 6.70 15.72 -5.02
CA SER A 555 6.56 15.86 -3.56
C SER A 555 5.78 17.12 -3.13
N THR A 556 6.02 18.26 -3.79
CA THR A 556 5.39 19.53 -3.41
C THR A 556 3.89 19.62 -3.70
N TYR A 557 3.29 18.62 -4.36
CA TYR A 557 1.86 18.55 -4.63
C TYR A 557 1.07 17.78 -3.56
N ASP A 558 1.77 17.18 -2.60
CA ASP A 558 1.24 16.47 -1.44
C ASP A 558 1.99 16.92 -0.18
N GLN A 559 1.77 18.18 0.24
CA GLN A 559 2.55 18.81 1.32
C GLN A 559 2.40 18.12 2.69
N ALA A 560 1.40 17.26 2.85
CA ALA A 560 1.18 16.47 4.07
C ALA A 560 1.75 15.04 3.97
N ASN A 561 2.46 14.69 2.88
CA ASN A 561 3.09 13.39 2.63
C ASN A 561 2.11 12.21 2.73
N ILE A 562 0.84 12.40 2.37
CA ILE A 562 -0.18 11.36 2.44
C ILE A 562 0.08 10.29 1.38
N LEU A 563 0.26 10.72 0.14
CA LEU A 563 0.58 9.85 -0.99
C LEU A 563 2.02 9.37 -0.92
N ALA A 564 2.96 10.22 -0.49
CA ALA A 564 4.35 9.81 -0.27
C ALA A 564 4.46 8.67 0.76
N LYS A 565 3.71 8.76 1.87
CA LYS A 565 3.63 7.69 2.86
C LYS A 565 2.97 6.42 2.31
N ALA A 566 1.92 6.55 1.51
CA ALA A 566 1.28 5.39 0.88
C ALA A 566 2.25 4.67 -0.08
N MET A 567 3.05 5.43 -0.82
CA MET A 567 4.10 4.89 -1.69
C MET A 567 5.18 4.15 -0.88
N TYR A 568 5.63 4.73 0.24
CA TYR A 568 6.57 4.08 1.15
C TYR A 568 6.02 2.80 1.78
N ASP A 569 4.81 2.85 2.33
CA ASP A 569 4.15 1.70 2.95
C ASP A 569 3.88 0.59 1.93
N GLY A 570 3.55 0.94 0.68
CA GLY A 570 3.36 -0.01 -0.41
C GLY A 570 4.58 -0.86 -0.71
N ILE A 571 5.76 -0.25 -0.75
CA ILE A 571 7.01 -0.97 -1.02
C ILE A 571 7.55 -1.66 0.23
N ASN A 572 7.58 -0.97 1.37
CA ASN A 572 8.30 -1.43 2.56
C ASN A 572 7.42 -2.19 3.56
N ARG A 573 6.09 -2.12 3.42
CA ARG A 573 5.11 -2.76 4.32
C ARG A 573 3.96 -3.41 3.53
N PRO A 574 4.23 -4.30 2.55
CA PRO A 574 3.22 -4.86 1.67
C PRO A 574 2.12 -5.65 2.41
N SER A 575 2.43 -6.26 3.55
CA SER A 575 1.42 -6.95 4.37
C SER A 575 0.40 -5.99 5.00
N PHE A 576 0.80 -4.75 5.32
CA PHE A 576 -0.12 -3.70 5.77
C PHE A 576 -1.02 -3.25 4.63
N VAL A 577 -0.46 -3.11 3.43
CA VAL A 577 -1.21 -2.73 2.23
C VAL A 577 -2.24 -3.78 1.82
N LEU A 578 -1.88 -5.07 1.83
CA LEU A 578 -2.82 -6.14 1.52
C LEU A 578 -4.04 -6.12 2.47
N ALA A 579 -3.83 -5.82 3.76
CA ALA A 579 -4.92 -5.65 4.72
C ALA A 579 -5.80 -4.43 4.40
N GLU A 580 -5.22 -3.30 4.00
CA GLU A 580 -5.99 -2.12 3.55
C GLU A 580 -6.78 -2.42 2.26
N LEU A 581 -6.23 -3.18 1.32
CA LEU A 581 -6.93 -3.57 0.07
C LEU A 581 -8.09 -4.54 0.30
N GLU A 582 -7.98 -5.43 1.28
CA GLU A 582 -9.07 -6.31 1.73
C GLU A 582 -10.27 -5.48 2.22
N ASP A 583 -10.03 -4.40 2.96
CA ASP A 583 -11.08 -3.48 3.44
C ASP A 583 -11.82 -2.77 2.29
N PHE A 584 -11.19 -2.60 1.13
CA PHE A 584 -11.81 -2.04 -0.09
C PHE A 584 -12.42 -3.10 -1.02
N GLY A 585 -12.29 -4.40 -0.71
CA GLY A 585 -12.78 -5.49 -1.54
C GLY A 585 -12.09 -5.59 -2.91
N LEU A 586 -10.80 -5.24 -2.98
CA LEU A 586 -10.00 -5.15 -4.20
C LEU A 586 -8.76 -6.07 -4.21
N SER A 587 -8.60 -6.92 -3.18
CA SER A 587 -7.54 -7.94 -3.05
C SER A 587 -7.56 -8.98 -4.17
#